data_AF-A0A554JC08-F1
#
_entry.id   AF-A0A554JC08-F1
#
_cell.length_a   1.000
_cell.length_b   1.000
_cell.length_c   1.000
_cell.angle_alpha   90.00
_cell.angle_beta   90.00
_cell.angle_gamma   90.00
#
_symmetry.space_group_name_H-M   'P 1'
#
loop_
_entity.id
_entity.type
_entity.pdbx_description
1 polymer ?
#
loop_
_entity_poly.entity_id
_entity_poly.type
_entity_poly.pdbx_seq_one_letter_code
_entity_poly.pdbx_strand_id
1 'polypeptide(L)'
;ETGNGLLKLKGDSKSPYFILTAEISSIYSHNGKTRRIHNILLAPSIEVVEKIIVALEKRGAKLASDGRPIVGIPSKEVLKIVLEASEKCMLIPAHVWTPYFGLFGSMSGYDSVEECFEEMSEHIYALETGLSADPEMFWRIPKLDKYTLISSSDAHSLPRIGRECNVFDLEEDEVSYDEITRILKEGDRKKFKYTLEYYPEEGRYHYDGHADCDVSLHPKQTAKLPKNKKGQALCPKCGTPLTIGVFSRTEQLSEREDGYVPKNVIPGKHFVVLEEIIAAGFGKAVSSKKVQEEYVRMTDQAKEIDILLELSEEELGKITGEETVAAIMKMRSGKLDIVPGYDGKYGKVSLFEEVIKKKKQVQTLFE
;
A
#
# COMPACT_ATOMS: atom_id res chain seq x y z
N GLU A 1 -24.26 -10.08 12.98
CA GLU A 1 -23.13 -11.00 13.22
C GLU A 1 -23.47 -12.37 12.69
N THR A 2 -22.50 -13.07 12.11
CA THR A 2 -22.68 -14.42 11.56
C THR A 2 -22.34 -15.53 12.58
N GLY A 3 -21.72 -15.17 13.71
CA GLY A 3 -21.32 -16.10 14.77
C GLY A 3 -19.86 -16.56 14.71
N ASN A 4 -19.15 -16.31 13.61
CA ASN A 4 -17.73 -16.69 13.44
C ASN A 4 -16.77 -15.48 13.41
N GLY A 5 -17.22 -14.35 13.96
CA GLY A 5 -16.50 -13.07 14.00
C GLY A 5 -16.61 -12.20 12.74
N LEU A 6 -17.38 -12.65 11.72
CA LEU A 6 -17.67 -11.86 10.52
C LEU A 6 -19.08 -11.23 10.56
N LEU A 7 -19.25 -10.13 9.84
CA LEU A 7 -20.53 -9.48 9.60
C LEU A 7 -20.98 -9.70 8.16
N LYS A 8 -22.30 -9.72 7.94
CA LYS A 8 -22.93 -9.85 6.63
C LYS A 8 -24.26 -9.12 6.64
N LEU A 9 -24.71 -8.61 5.50
CA LEU A 9 -26.00 -7.95 5.40
C LEU A 9 -27.13 -8.96 5.66
N LYS A 10 -28.04 -8.63 6.57
CA LYS A 10 -29.12 -9.54 6.94
C LYS A 10 -30.05 -9.78 5.75
N GLY A 11 -30.29 -11.06 5.43
CA GLY A 11 -31.22 -11.47 4.38
C GLY A 11 -30.64 -11.48 2.96
N ASP A 12 -29.36 -11.14 2.78
CA ASP A 12 -28.68 -11.20 1.48
C ASP A 12 -27.54 -12.22 1.51
N SER A 13 -27.80 -13.40 0.91
CA SER A 13 -26.81 -14.48 0.81
C SER A 13 -25.63 -14.14 -0.11
N LYS A 14 -25.75 -13.14 -0.99
CA LYS A 14 -24.69 -12.72 -1.92
C LYS A 14 -23.87 -11.54 -1.39
N SER A 15 -24.26 -10.94 -0.26
CA SER A 15 -23.53 -9.82 0.31
C SER A 15 -22.12 -10.24 0.77
N PRO A 16 -21.12 -9.32 0.64
CA PRO A 16 -19.77 -9.59 1.11
C PRO A 16 -19.72 -9.76 2.63
N TYR A 17 -18.71 -10.49 3.10
CA TYR A 17 -18.36 -10.52 4.51
C TYR A 17 -17.58 -9.27 4.90
N PHE A 18 -17.75 -8.83 6.13
CA PHE A 18 -17.01 -7.72 6.73
C PHE A 18 -16.33 -8.16 8.02
N ILE A 19 -15.08 -7.75 8.19
CA ILE A 19 -14.36 -7.80 9.47
C ILE A 19 -14.41 -6.40 10.09
N LEU A 20 -14.61 -6.34 11.41
CA LEU A 20 -14.53 -5.08 12.15
C LEU A 20 -13.09 -4.58 12.15
N THR A 21 -12.85 -3.51 11.39
CA THR A 21 -11.56 -2.83 11.30
C THR A 21 -11.70 -1.35 11.61
N ALA A 22 -10.67 -0.77 12.20
CA ALA A 22 -10.55 0.67 12.39
C ALA A 22 -9.07 1.08 12.34
N GLU A 23 -8.78 2.24 11.76
CA GLU A 23 -7.44 2.84 11.82
C GLU A 23 -7.40 3.86 12.95
N ILE A 24 -6.35 3.85 13.77
CA ILE A 24 -6.09 4.84 14.82
C ILE A 24 -4.82 5.62 14.49
N SER A 25 -4.88 6.95 14.61
CA SER A 25 -3.73 7.82 14.44
C SER A 25 -3.11 8.17 15.80
N SER A 26 -1.98 7.54 16.12
CA SER A 26 -1.22 7.83 17.34
C SER A 26 -0.24 8.98 17.10
N ILE A 27 -0.43 10.11 17.79
CA ILE A 27 0.49 11.27 17.76
C ILE A 27 1.00 11.54 19.16
N TYR A 28 2.30 11.31 19.39
CA TYR A 28 2.90 11.36 20.73
C TYR A 28 4.39 11.73 20.67
N SER A 29 4.97 12.18 21.78
CA SER A 29 6.41 12.41 21.88
C SER A 29 7.12 11.16 22.38
N HIS A 30 8.17 10.72 21.70
CA HIS A 30 8.99 9.58 22.12
C HIS A 30 10.42 9.73 21.61
N ASN A 31 11.41 9.45 22.46
CA ASN A 31 12.85 9.58 22.16
C ASN A 31 13.21 10.95 21.53
N GLY A 32 12.67 12.03 22.11
CA GLY A 32 12.95 13.40 21.69
C GLY A 32 12.34 13.83 20.36
N LYS A 33 11.46 13.01 19.75
CA LYS A 33 10.77 13.30 18.49
C LYS A 33 9.26 13.20 18.63
N THR A 34 8.53 14.01 17.87
CA THR A 34 7.09 13.81 17.68
C THR A 34 6.87 12.69 16.68
N ARG A 35 6.27 11.60 17.16
CA ARG A 35 5.91 10.42 16.38
C ARG A 35 4.48 10.55 15.90
N ARG A 36 4.25 10.09 14.68
CA ARG A 36 2.92 9.98 14.08
C ARG A 36 2.88 8.63 13.41
N ILE A 37 2.01 7.76 13.88
CA ILE A 37 1.96 6.35 13.47
C ILE A 37 0.50 5.95 13.36
N HIS A 38 0.10 5.41 12.23
CA HIS A 38 -1.20 4.82 12.03
C HIS A 38 -1.15 3.31 12.28
N ASN A 39 -2.22 2.79 12.88
CA ASN A 39 -2.34 1.38 13.22
C ASN A 39 -3.76 0.91 12.89
N ILE A 40 -3.87 -0.17 12.14
CA ILE A 40 -5.13 -0.86 11.85
C ILE A 40 -5.41 -1.83 13.00
N LEU A 41 -6.63 -1.78 13.52
CA LEU A 41 -7.13 -2.68 14.54
C LEU A 41 -8.11 -3.65 13.92
N LEU A 42 -7.99 -4.94 14.24
CA LEU A 42 -8.95 -5.98 13.90
C LEU A 42 -9.57 -6.51 15.18
N ALA A 43 -10.90 -6.56 15.27
CA ALA A 43 -11.63 -7.08 16.43
C ALA A 43 -12.63 -8.18 16.04
N PRO A 44 -12.81 -9.21 16.87
CA PRO A 44 -13.66 -10.37 16.55
C PRO A 44 -15.17 -10.10 16.72
N SER A 45 -15.57 -9.07 17.47
CA SER A 45 -16.98 -8.79 17.74
C SER A 45 -17.20 -7.34 18.15
N ILE A 46 -18.47 -6.89 18.05
CA ILE A 46 -18.88 -5.54 18.48
C ILE A 46 -18.64 -5.37 19.99
N GLU A 47 -18.90 -6.40 20.80
CA GLU A 47 -18.63 -6.38 22.24
C GLU A 47 -17.15 -6.11 22.55
N VAL A 48 -16.22 -6.72 21.78
CA VAL A 48 -14.79 -6.45 21.95
C VAL A 48 -14.44 -5.03 21.52
N VAL A 49 -15.04 -4.53 20.44
CA VAL A 49 -14.88 -3.12 20.02
C VAL A 49 -15.36 -2.16 21.11
N GLU A 50 -16.48 -2.43 21.78
CA GLU A 50 -16.97 -1.62 22.90
C GLU A 50 -15.98 -1.56 24.07
N LYS A 51 -15.33 -2.69 24.39
CA LYS A 51 -14.27 -2.74 25.42
C LYS A 51 -13.07 -1.85 25.04
N ILE A 52 -12.65 -1.88 23.77
CA ILE A 52 -11.57 -1.04 23.25
C ILE A 52 -11.95 0.44 23.34
N ILE A 53 -13.16 0.81 22.89
CA ILE A 53 -13.70 2.18 22.95
C ILE A 53 -13.63 2.70 24.38
N VAL A 54 -14.20 1.96 25.34
CA VAL A 54 -14.21 2.37 26.76
C VAL A 54 -12.80 2.55 27.31
N ALA A 55 -11.86 1.69 26.95
CA ALA A 55 -10.48 1.78 27.42
C ALA A 55 -9.74 3.00 26.81
N LEU A 56 -9.95 3.31 25.53
CA LEU A 56 -9.39 4.49 24.87
C LEU A 56 -9.98 5.79 25.45
N GLU A 57 -11.29 5.85 25.66
CA GLU A 57 -11.97 7.01 26.26
C GLU A 57 -11.51 7.27 27.70
N LYS A 58 -11.29 6.21 28.50
CA LYS A 58 -10.68 6.33 29.84
C LYS A 58 -9.29 6.97 29.82
N ARG A 59 -8.56 6.86 28.69
CA ARG A 59 -7.28 7.54 28.48
C ARG A 59 -7.42 8.90 27.78
N GLY A 60 -8.64 9.42 27.68
CA GLY A 60 -8.94 10.76 27.15
C GLY A 60 -9.03 10.84 25.62
N ALA A 61 -9.11 9.71 24.91
CA ALA A 61 -9.29 9.71 23.47
C ALA A 61 -10.66 10.29 23.08
N LYS A 62 -10.69 11.13 22.04
CA LYS A 62 -11.92 11.69 21.48
C LYS A 62 -12.31 10.92 20.22
N LEU A 63 -13.22 9.96 20.36
CA LEU A 63 -13.54 9.01 19.30
C LEU A 63 -14.70 9.44 18.40
N ALA A 64 -15.58 10.31 18.88
CA ALA A 64 -16.81 10.68 18.17
C ALA A 64 -16.63 11.72 17.03
N SER A 65 -15.45 12.34 16.90
CA SER A 65 -15.25 13.50 16.01
C SER A 65 -14.69 13.15 14.63
N ASP A 66 -14.09 11.98 14.45
CA ASP A 66 -13.39 11.57 13.22
C ASP A 66 -13.52 10.05 13.03
N GLY A 67 -13.63 9.58 11.78
CA GLY A 67 -13.61 8.16 11.44
C GLY A 67 -12.26 7.49 11.69
N ARG A 68 -11.16 8.26 11.69
CA ARG A 68 -9.86 7.84 12.19
C ARG A 68 -9.49 8.68 13.41
N PRO A 69 -9.80 8.22 14.64
CA PRO A 69 -9.54 9.00 15.82
C PRO A 69 -8.04 9.25 16.01
N ILE A 70 -7.69 10.52 16.28
CA ILE A 70 -6.34 10.92 16.66
C ILE A 70 -6.20 10.82 18.17
N VAL A 71 -5.25 10.02 18.63
CA VAL A 71 -5.00 9.78 20.05
C VAL A 71 -3.59 10.21 20.45
N GLY A 72 -3.45 10.80 21.63
CA GLY A 72 -2.17 11.12 22.26
C GLY A 72 -1.47 9.90 22.88
N ILE A 73 -1.85 8.69 22.48
CA ILE A 73 -1.47 7.43 23.11
C ILE A 73 -0.38 6.75 22.27
N PRO A 74 0.76 6.36 22.85
CA PRO A 74 1.81 5.60 22.14
C PRO A 74 1.26 4.32 21.50
N SER A 75 1.77 3.95 20.32
CA SER A 75 1.29 2.78 19.57
C SER A 75 1.40 1.48 20.36
N LYS A 76 2.47 1.31 21.13
CA LYS A 76 2.65 0.25 22.14
C LYS A 76 1.50 0.17 23.16
N GLU A 77 1.03 1.30 23.66
CA GLU A 77 -0.04 1.36 24.66
C GLU A 77 -1.41 1.12 24.01
N VAL A 78 -1.60 1.53 22.75
CA VAL A 78 -2.78 1.14 21.97
C VAL A 78 -2.82 -0.38 21.78
N LEU A 79 -1.70 -1.01 21.44
CA LEU A 79 -1.59 -2.47 21.33
C LEU A 79 -1.97 -3.18 22.63
N LYS A 80 -1.47 -2.72 23.79
CA LYS A 80 -1.85 -3.27 25.10
C LYS A 80 -3.35 -3.19 25.34
N ILE A 81 -3.96 -2.02 25.12
CA ILE A 81 -5.42 -1.82 25.28
C ILE A 81 -6.20 -2.80 24.40
N VAL A 82 -5.77 -2.98 23.16
CA VAL A 82 -6.45 -3.83 22.17
C VAL A 82 -6.37 -5.31 22.58
N LEU A 83 -5.22 -5.78 23.04
CA LEU A 83 -5.03 -7.16 23.50
C LEU A 83 -5.67 -7.43 24.87
N GLU A 84 -5.73 -6.45 25.76
CA GLU A 84 -6.46 -6.53 27.03
C GLU A 84 -7.97 -6.69 26.81
N ALA A 85 -8.53 -6.09 25.75
CA ALA A 85 -9.94 -6.25 25.39
C ALA A 85 -10.23 -7.67 24.86
N SER A 86 -9.31 -8.26 24.10
CA SER A 86 -9.30 -9.66 23.71
C SER A 86 -7.95 -10.05 23.11
N GLU A 87 -7.39 -11.18 23.52
CA GLU A 87 -6.17 -11.77 22.91
C GLU A 87 -6.34 -12.13 21.42
N LYS A 88 -7.59 -12.24 20.95
CA LYS A 88 -7.90 -12.49 19.55
C LYS A 88 -7.70 -11.27 18.66
N CYS A 89 -7.76 -10.07 19.22
CA CYS A 89 -7.53 -8.85 18.48
C CYS A 89 -6.16 -8.85 17.80
N MET A 90 -6.04 -8.05 16.74
CA MET A 90 -4.77 -7.83 16.07
C MET A 90 -4.57 -6.34 15.80
N LEU A 91 -3.33 -5.89 15.90
CA LEU A 91 -2.91 -4.57 15.48
C LEU A 91 -1.87 -4.72 14.38
N ILE A 92 -2.07 -3.99 13.28
CA ILE A 92 -1.18 -3.97 12.12
C ILE A 92 -0.72 -2.53 11.92
N PRO A 93 0.59 -2.23 11.98
CA PRO A 93 1.10 -0.94 11.54
C PRO A 93 0.68 -0.66 10.09
N ALA A 94 -0.03 0.45 9.89
CA ALA A 94 -0.61 0.83 8.61
C ALA A 94 0.47 1.46 7.70
N HIS A 95 0.35 1.22 6.38
CA HIS A 95 1.13 1.84 5.28
C HIS A 95 2.53 2.31 5.70
N VAL A 96 3.35 1.37 6.15
CA VAL A 96 4.48 1.66 7.04
C VAL A 96 5.56 2.55 6.44
N TRP A 97 5.61 2.69 5.11
CA TRP A 97 6.61 3.50 4.41
C TRP A 97 6.15 4.92 4.09
N THR A 98 4.88 5.27 4.35
CA THR A 98 4.40 6.64 4.13
C THR A 98 5.25 7.63 4.94
N PRO A 99 5.79 8.71 4.33
CA PRO A 99 6.77 9.58 4.98
C PRO A 99 6.33 10.12 6.35
N TYR A 100 5.06 10.49 6.46
CA TYR A 100 4.37 10.76 7.71
C TYR A 100 3.40 9.63 8.01
N PHE A 101 3.12 9.38 9.28
CA PHE A 101 2.14 8.40 9.74
C PHE A 101 2.49 6.91 9.48
N GLY A 102 3.46 6.61 8.62
CA GLY A 102 4.03 5.27 8.49
C GLY A 102 5.06 4.96 9.58
N LEU A 103 5.12 3.69 10.01
CA LEU A 103 6.05 3.23 11.04
C LEU A 103 7.52 3.48 10.68
N PHE A 104 7.92 3.23 9.43
CA PHE A 104 9.26 3.49 8.89
C PHE A 104 9.36 4.84 8.15
N GLY A 105 8.32 5.68 8.23
CA GLY A 105 8.25 6.96 7.55
C GLY A 105 9.45 7.86 7.85
N SER A 106 10.03 8.46 6.80
CA SER A 106 11.25 9.28 6.91
C SER A 106 11.10 10.54 7.76
N MET A 107 9.87 11.01 8.02
CA MET A 107 9.61 12.25 8.74
C MET A 107 9.23 12.04 10.21
N SER A 108 8.44 11.02 10.52
CA SER A 108 7.90 10.78 11.87
C SER A 108 8.07 9.36 12.40
N GLY A 109 8.59 8.44 11.59
CA GLY A 109 8.72 7.02 11.88
C GLY A 109 10.00 6.62 12.62
N TYR A 110 10.13 5.34 12.90
CA TYR A 110 11.22 4.64 13.59
C TYR A 110 12.10 3.88 12.59
N ASP A 111 13.24 3.37 13.06
CA ASP A 111 14.15 2.54 12.26
C ASP A 111 13.87 1.03 12.43
N SER A 112 13.01 0.64 13.40
CA SER A 112 12.59 -0.74 13.64
C SER A 112 11.19 -0.82 14.27
N VAL A 113 10.56 -2.00 14.18
CA VAL A 113 9.28 -2.28 14.87
C VAL A 113 9.52 -2.30 16.39
N GLU A 114 10.66 -2.84 16.81
CA GLU A 114 11.09 -2.93 18.21
C GLU A 114 11.24 -1.55 18.86
N GLU A 115 11.71 -0.52 18.15
CA GLU A 115 11.75 0.85 18.68
C GLU A 115 10.36 1.47 18.91
N CYS A 116 9.35 1.06 18.14
CA CYS A 116 8.00 1.58 18.22
C CYS A 116 7.17 0.86 19.31
N PHE A 117 7.30 -0.46 19.38
CA PHE A 117 6.48 -1.33 20.23
C PHE A 117 7.21 -1.89 21.46
N GLU A 118 8.54 -1.77 21.52
CA GLU A 118 9.39 -2.25 22.62
C GLU A 118 9.10 -3.73 22.94
N GLU A 119 8.81 -4.08 24.21
CA GLU A 119 8.47 -5.45 24.61
C GLU A 119 7.23 -5.99 23.90
N MET A 120 6.32 -5.13 23.44
CA MET A 120 5.10 -5.56 22.74
C MET A 120 5.33 -5.91 21.27
N SER A 121 6.55 -5.74 20.76
CA SER A 121 6.88 -6.04 19.35
C SER A 121 6.68 -7.50 18.97
N GLU A 122 6.69 -8.43 19.93
CA GLU A 122 6.40 -9.85 19.71
C GLU A 122 4.94 -10.14 19.33
N HIS A 123 4.03 -9.17 19.56
CA HIS A 123 2.61 -9.26 19.22
C HIS A 123 2.28 -8.59 17.87
N ILE A 124 3.29 -8.10 17.15
CA ILE A 124 3.13 -7.62 15.78
C ILE A 124 3.43 -8.79 14.84
N TYR A 125 2.43 -9.21 14.09
CA TYR A 125 2.55 -10.36 13.19
C TYR A 125 2.53 -9.98 11.71
N ALA A 126 1.92 -8.84 11.38
CA ALA A 126 1.78 -8.36 10.02
C ALA A 126 2.15 -6.88 9.93
N LEU A 127 2.54 -6.45 8.73
CA LEU A 127 2.78 -5.05 8.38
C LEU A 127 2.02 -4.74 7.09
N GLU A 128 1.38 -3.58 7.02
CA GLU A 128 0.78 -3.12 5.76
C GLU A 128 1.81 -2.38 4.91
N THR A 129 1.96 -2.82 3.65
CA THR A 129 2.85 -2.22 2.65
C THR A 129 2.45 -0.77 2.36
N GLY A 130 1.21 -0.61 1.89
CA GLY A 130 0.60 0.64 1.46
C GLY A 130 1.17 1.16 0.15
N LEU A 131 0.43 2.05 -0.50
CA LEU A 131 0.63 2.58 -1.87
C LEU A 131 2.02 3.17 -2.22
N SER A 132 2.91 3.32 -1.26
CA SER A 132 4.26 3.88 -1.46
C SER A 132 5.37 2.82 -1.45
N ALA A 133 5.04 1.56 -1.19
CA ALA A 133 5.97 0.46 -1.17
C ALA A 133 5.30 -0.86 -1.58
N ASP A 134 6.11 -1.81 -2.03
CA ASP A 134 5.69 -3.16 -2.41
C ASP A 134 6.49 -4.22 -1.63
N PRO A 135 6.13 -5.52 -1.70
CA PRO A 135 6.86 -6.57 -1.02
C PRO A 135 8.35 -6.64 -1.35
N GLU A 136 8.73 -6.33 -2.59
CA GLU A 136 10.12 -6.27 -3.06
C GLU A 136 10.96 -5.30 -2.25
N MET A 137 10.41 -4.14 -1.91
CA MET A 137 11.06 -3.16 -1.03
C MET A 137 11.29 -3.72 0.40
N PHE A 138 10.36 -4.50 0.94
CA PHE A 138 10.48 -5.11 2.28
C PHE A 138 11.49 -6.24 2.32
N TRP A 139 11.54 -7.06 1.27
CA TRP A 139 12.45 -8.20 1.16
C TRP A 139 13.91 -7.81 1.24
N ARG A 140 14.22 -6.53 1.07
CA ARG A 140 15.56 -5.99 1.21
C ARG A 140 16.03 -5.84 2.66
N ILE A 141 15.14 -6.05 3.64
CA ILE A 141 15.37 -5.82 5.06
C ILE A 141 15.13 -7.14 5.83
N PRO A 142 16.19 -7.93 6.12
CA PRO A 142 16.07 -9.24 6.76
C PRO A 142 15.24 -9.27 8.04
N LYS A 143 15.28 -8.19 8.84
CA LYS A 143 14.54 -8.08 10.10
C LYS A 143 13.02 -8.06 9.89
N LEU A 144 12.55 -7.78 8.68
CA LEU A 144 11.14 -7.75 8.33
C LEU A 144 10.61 -9.08 7.80
N ASP A 145 11.48 -10.05 7.48
CA ASP A 145 11.09 -11.36 6.92
C ASP A 145 10.15 -12.17 7.83
N LYS A 146 10.13 -11.84 9.13
CA LYS A 146 9.28 -12.50 10.13
C LYS A 146 7.83 -12.03 10.11
N TYR A 147 7.51 -10.93 9.41
CA TYR A 147 6.16 -10.38 9.36
C TYR A 147 5.45 -10.80 8.09
N THR A 148 4.16 -11.09 8.22
CA THR A 148 3.27 -11.24 7.06
C THR A 148 2.99 -9.88 6.45
N LEU A 149 3.29 -9.71 5.17
CA LEU A 149 2.97 -8.47 4.46
C LEU A 149 1.52 -8.52 3.99
N ILE A 150 0.77 -7.48 4.31
CA ILE A 150 -0.58 -7.26 3.76
C ILE A 150 -0.59 -5.99 2.92
N SER A 151 -1.52 -5.93 1.98
CA SER A 151 -1.74 -4.78 1.11
C SER A 151 -3.21 -4.41 1.11
N SER A 152 -3.52 -3.14 1.40
CA SER A 152 -4.89 -2.66 1.50
C SER A 152 -5.03 -1.28 0.87
N SER A 153 -6.15 -1.09 0.17
CA SER A 153 -6.40 0.13 -0.61
C SER A 153 -6.36 1.47 0.12
N ASP A 154 -6.57 1.54 1.44
CA ASP A 154 -6.87 2.79 2.16
C ASP A 154 -7.87 3.69 1.39
N ALA A 155 -8.99 3.08 1.00
CA ALA A 155 -9.93 3.66 0.04
C ALA A 155 -10.73 4.81 0.67
N HIS A 156 -10.54 6.02 0.12
CA HIS A 156 -11.29 7.22 0.48
C HIS A 156 -12.40 7.58 -0.52
N SER A 157 -12.64 6.71 -1.51
CA SER A 157 -13.76 6.79 -2.45
C SER A 157 -14.08 5.41 -3.00
N LEU A 158 -15.32 5.20 -3.43
CA LEU A 158 -15.78 3.91 -3.94
C LEU A 158 -14.92 3.37 -5.10
N PRO A 159 -14.50 4.17 -6.09
CA PRO A 159 -13.66 3.67 -7.19
C PRO A 159 -12.24 3.26 -6.77
N ARG A 160 -11.82 3.54 -5.53
CA ARG A 160 -10.49 3.19 -5.02
C ARG A 160 -10.50 1.93 -4.15
N ILE A 161 -11.68 1.36 -3.89
CA ILE A 161 -11.80 0.08 -3.18
C ILE A 161 -11.08 -0.99 -3.99
N GLY A 162 -10.17 -1.70 -3.33
CA GLY A 162 -9.47 -2.84 -3.93
C GLY A 162 -8.33 -2.50 -4.90
N ARG A 163 -7.89 -1.23 -4.96
CA ARG A 163 -6.64 -0.86 -5.67
C ARG A 163 -5.39 -1.53 -5.08
N GLU A 164 -5.50 -2.06 -3.87
CA GLU A 164 -4.57 -2.96 -3.20
C GLU A 164 -5.41 -3.97 -2.39
N CYS A 165 -5.05 -5.26 -2.47
CA CYS A 165 -5.83 -6.36 -1.90
C CYS A 165 -4.95 -7.51 -1.41
N ASN A 166 -5.52 -8.36 -0.56
CA ASN A 166 -4.93 -9.63 -0.12
C ASN A 166 -5.74 -10.79 -0.71
N VAL A 167 -5.08 -11.77 -1.34
CA VAL A 167 -5.75 -12.92 -1.94
C VAL A 167 -5.56 -14.18 -1.10
N PHE A 168 -6.67 -14.67 -0.57
CA PHE A 168 -6.75 -15.90 0.23
C PHE A 168 -7.43 -17.02 -0.57
N ASP A 169 -6.96 -18.23 -0.36
CA ASP A 169 -7.49 -19.49 -0.91
C ASP A 169 -8.18 -20.23 0.24
N LEU A 170 -9.46 -19.96 0.41
CA LEU A 170 -10.30 -20.44 1.50
C LEU A 170 -11.58 -21.07 0.95
N GLU A 171 -11.95 -22.22 1.50
CA GLU A 171 -13.28 -22.79 1.29
C GLU A 171 -14.33 -21.97 2.05
N GLU A 172 -15.58 -21.94 1.58
CA GLU A 172 -16.63 -21.08 2.15
C GLU A 172 -16.88 -21.33 3.64
N ASP A 173 -16.75 -22.57 4.10
CA ASP A 173 -16.93 -22.98 5.49
C ASP A 173 -15.72 -22.65 6.40
N GLU A 174 -14.55 -22.36 5.82
CA GLU A 174 -13.35 -21.91 6.55
C GLU A 174 -13.38 -20.40 6.84
N VAL A 175 -14.12 -19.62 6.05
CA VAL A 175 -14.12 -18.15 6.09
C VAL A 175 -14.62 -17.63 7.45
N SER A 176 -13.69 -17.25 8.32
CA SER A 176 -13.94 -16.75 9.67
C SER A 176 -12.88 -15.73 10.10
N TYR A 177 -13.19 -14.95 11.14
CA TYR A 177 -12.21 -14.02 11.72
C TYR A 177 -10.97 -14.78 12.24
N ASP A 178 -11.20 -15.88 12.94
CA ASP A 178 -10.14 -16.68 13.56
C ASP A 178 -9.21 -17.28 12.49
N GLU A 179 -9.76 -17.78 11.38
CA GLU A 179 -8.94 -18.34 10.29
C GLU A 179 -8.12 -17.26 9.57
N ILE A 180 -8.73 -16.11 9.25
CA ILE A 180 -8.02 -15.01 8.59
C ILE A 180 -6.88 -14.50 9.49
N THR A 181 -7.14 -14.29 10.79
CA THR A 181 -6.09 -13.84 11.71
C THR A 181 -5.04 -14.91 11.99
N ARG A 182 -5.38 -16.20 12.03
CA ARG A 182 -4.41 -17.31 12.09
C ARG A 182 -3.47 -17.26 10.90
N ILE A 183 -4.00 -17.17 9.68
CA ILE A 183 -3.21 -17.12 8.45
C ILE A 183 -2.20 -15.96 8.50
N LEU A 184 -2.64 -14.78 8.94
CA LEU A 184 -1.76 -13.62 9.07
C LEU A 184 -0.71 -13.81 10.17
N LYS A 185 -1.07 -14.40 11.31
CA LYS A 185 -0.15 -14.66 12.43
C LYS A 185 0.92 -15.69 12.08
N GLU A 186 0.56 -16.72 11.32
CA GLU A 186 1.45 -17.83 10.97
C GLU A 186 2.19 -17.61 9.65
N GLY A 187 1.78 -16.63 8.84
CA GLY A 187 2.28 -16.46 7.48
C GLY A 187 1.99 -17.68 6.61
N ASP A 188 0.75 -18.20 6.68
CA ASP A 188 0.37 -19.45 6.02
C ASP A 188 0.27 -19.28 4.49
N ARG A 189 1.39 -19.53 3.81
CA ARG A 189 1.56 -19.41 2.35
C ARG A 189 0.71 -20.37 1.53
N LYS A 190 0.13 -21.40 2.13
CA LYS A 190 -0.78 -22.29 1.39
C LYS A 190 -2.12 -21.60 1.16
N LYS A 191 -2.56 -20.81 2.15
CA LYS A 191 -3.84 -20.11 2.19
C LYS A 191 -3.71 -18.64 1.76
N PHE A 192 -2.65 -17.92 2.14
CA PHE A 192 -2.39 -16.55 1.66
C PHE A 192 -1.50 -16.61 0.42
N LYS A 193 -2.11 -16.42 -0.76
CA LYS A 193 -1.47 -16.69 -2.05
C LYS A 193 -0.59 -15.56 -2.55
N TYR A 194 -1.08 -14.34 -2.47
CA TYR A 194 -0.37 -13.14 -2.89
C TYR A 194 -1.10 -11.87 -2.45
N THR A 195 -0.39 -10.75 -2.45
CA THR A 195 -0.99 -9.41 -2.43
C THR A 195 -1.15 -8.88 -3.86
N LEU A 196 -2.17 -8.06 -4.09
CA LEU A 196 -2.30 -7.23 -5.28
C LEU A 196 -1.79 -5.84 -4.93
N GLU A 197 -0.79 -5.38 -5.67
CA GLU A 197 -0.03 -4.18 -5.36
C GLU A 197 -0.24 -3.11 -6.42
N TYR A 198 -0.37 -1.87 -5.97
CA TYR A 198 -0.22 -0.72 -6.83
C TYR A 198 1.28 -0.50 -7.10
N TYR A 199 1.64 0.10 -8.24
CA TYR A 199 3.05 0.43 -8.51
C TYR A 199 3.50 1.59 -7.61
N PRO A 200 4.42 1.37 -6.64
CA PRO A 200 4.84 2.43 -5.72
C PRO A 200 5.53 3.59 -6.44
N GLU A 201 6.09 3.37 -7.63
CA GLU A 201 6.70 4.38 -8.49
C GLU A 201 5.71 5.45 -8.95
N GLU A 202 4.41 5.16 -9.00
CA GLU A 202 3.41 6.20 -9.30
C GLU A 202 3.28 7.22 -8.16
N GLY A 203 3.73 6.85 -6.95
CA GLY A 203 3.74 7.72 -5.79
C GLY A 203 4.51 9.03 -6.00
N ARG A 204 3.95 10.14 -5.52
CA ARG A 204 4.51 11.50 -5.64
C ARG A 204 5.90 11.70 -5.02
N TYR A 205 6.32 10.80 -4.16
CA TYR A 205 7.55 10.89 -3.39
C TYR A 205 8.31 9.57 -3.42
N HIS A 206 8.23 8.80 -4.51
CA HIS A 206 8.91 7.52 -4.59
C HIS A 206 10.44 7.71 -4.69
N TYR A 207 10.92 8.42 -5.72
CA TYR A 207 12.33 8.78 -5.89
C TYR A 207 12.70 10.10 -5.22
N ASP A 208 14.00 10.30 -5.03
CA ASP A 208 14.52 11.61 -4.64
C ASP A 208 14.37 12.60 -5.79
N GLY A 209 14.12 13.86 -5.49
CA GLY A 209 14.04 14.82 -6.58
C GLY A 209 13.93 16.28 -6.21
N HIS A 210 13.87 17.08 -7.27
CA HIS A 210 13.65 18.51 -7.24
C HIS A 210 12.72 18.87 -8.41
N ALA A 211 11.46 19.10 -8.10
CA ALA A 211 10.38 19.33 -9.05
C ALA A 211 10.67 20.51 -9.97
N ASP A 212 11.13 21.63 -9.42
CA ASP A 212 11.40 22.86 -10.19
C ASP A 212 12.51 22.68 -11.23
N CYS A 213 13.40 21.70 -11.03
CA CYS A 213 14.50 21.40 -11.94
C CYS A 213 14.27 20.17 -12.83
N ASP A 214 13.11 19.50 -12.71
CA ASP A 214 12.86 18.21 -13.34
C ASP A 214 13.99 17.19 -13.09
N VAL A 215 14.46 17.10 -11.84
CA VAL A 215 15.47 16.12 -11.42
C VAL A 215 14.78 15.03 -10.62
N SER A 216 14.84 13.79 -11.14
CA SER A 216 14.42 12.57 -10.46
C SER A 216 15.61 11.63 -10.40
N LEU A 217 15.94 11.14 -9.21
CA LEU A 217 17.16 10.37 -8.96
C LEU A 217 16.84 9.15 -8.13
N HIS A 218 17.35 8.02 -8.61
CA HIS A 218 17.41 6.79 -7.82
C HIS A 218 18.31 7.02 -6.58
N PRO A 219 18.02 6.43 -5.41
CA PRO A 219 18.81 6.60 -4.19
C PRO A 219 20.33 6.41 -4.38
N LYS A 220 20.73 5.34 -5.09
CA LYS A 220 22.14 5.07 -5.50
C LYS A 220 22.79 6.22 -6.31
N GLN A 221 22.03 7.02 -7.04
CA GLN A 221 22.53 8.23 -7.74
C GLN A 221 22.64 9.40 -6.76
N THR A 222 21.60 9.64 -5.95
CA THR A 222 21.59 10.68 -4.91
C THR A 222 22.77 10.56 -3.94
N ALA A 223 23.12 9.33 -3.56
CA ALA A 223 24.24 9.03 -2.67
C ALA A 223 25.60 9.55 -3.17
N LYS A 224 25.74 9.77 -4.49
CA LYS A 224 26.97 10.25 -5.14
C LYS A 224 27.04 11.77 -5.26
N LEU A 225 25.97 12.50 -4.92
CA LEU A 225 25.89 13.94 -5.08
C LEU A 225 26.57 14.70 -3.93
N PRO A 226 27.01 15.95 -4.18
CA PRO A 226 27.47 16.85 -3.12
C PRO A 226 26.40 17.03 -2.04
N LYS A 227 26.84 17.11 -0.78
CA LYS A 227 25.97 17.33 0.37
C LYS A 227 26.23 18.69 0.99
N ASN A 228 25.18 19.34 1.50
CA ASN A 228 25.33 20.55 2.30
C ASN A 228 25.88 20.22 3.71
N LYS A 229 26.12 21.25 4.53
CA LYS A 229 26.61 21.10 5.92
C LYS A 229 25.69 20.28 6.84
N LYS A 230 24.42 20.12 6.46
CA LYS A 230 23.43 19.29 7.17
C LYS A 230 23.34 17.86 6.62
N GLY A 231 24.22 17.49 5.68
CA GLY A 231 24.26 16.16 5.07
C GLY A 231 23.20 15.91 3.98
N GLN A 232 22.45 16.92 3.55
CA GLN A 232 21.42 16.77 2.53
C GLN A 232 22.04 16.83 1.13
N ALA A 233 21.71 15.86 0.27
CA ALA A 233 22.13 15.85 -1.13
C ALA A 233 21.57 17.07 -1.88
N LEU A 234 22.40 17.67 -2.73
CA LEU A 234 22.08 18.89 -3.46
C LEU A 234 21.70 18.59 -4.91
N CYS A 235 20.69 19.28 -5.40
CA CYS A 235 20.27 19.22 -6.80
C CYS A 235 21.43 19.59 -7.72
N PRO A 236 21.77 18.76 -8.72
CA PRO A 236 22.89 19.02 -9.62
C PRO A 236 22.67 20.23 -10.55
N LYS A 237 21.42 20.72 -10.69
CA LYS A 237 21.09 21.87 -11.54
C LYS A 237 21.17 23.22 -10.81
N CYS A 238 20.70 23.30 -9.56
CA CYS A 238 20.54 24.58 -8.85
C CYS A 238 21.19 24.60 -7.45
N GLY A 239 21.70 23.48 -6.95
CA GLY A 239 22.38 23.40 -5.64
C GLY A 239 21.47 23.48 -4.41
N THR A 240 20.13 23.50 -4.58
CA THR A 240 19.17 23.40 -3.47
C THR A 240 19.06 21.95 -2.98
N PRO A 241 18.70 21.71 -1.70
CA PRO A 241 18.50 20.34 -1.21
C PRO A 241 17.42 19.58 -1.99
N LEU A 242 17.68 18.30 -2.26
CA LEU A 242 16.68 17.40 -2.83
C LEU A 242 15.61 17.01 -1.78
N THR A 243 14.38 16.84 -2.22
CA THR A 243 13.35 16.11 -1.47
C THR A 243 13.69 14.63 -1.50
N ILE A 244 13.81 14.02 -0.32
CA ILE A 244 14.14 12.59 -0.19
C ILE A 244 12.87 11.75 -0.32
N GLY A 245 12.92 10.77 -1.21
CA GLY A 245 11.80 9.87 -1.48
C GLY A 245 11.71 8.68 -0.52
N VAL A 246 10.60 7.96 -0.61
CA VAL A 246 10.29 6.73 0.14
C VAL A 246 11.28 5.63 -0.19
N PHE A 247 11.69 5.52 -1.46
CA PHE A 247 12.65 4.50 -1.87
C PHE A 247 14.02 4.73 -1.24
N SER A 248 14.44 5.98 -1.05
CA SER A 248 15.65 6.32 -0.30
C SER A 248 15.55 5.96 1.19
N ARG A 249 14.38 6.10 1.79
CA ARG A 249 14.16 5.68 3.18
C ARG A 249 14.25 4.15 3.32
N THR A 250 13.73 3.42 2.35
CA THR A 250 13.85 1.96 2.29
C THR A 250 15.30 1.53 2.08
N GLU A 251 16.03 2.19 1.15
CA GLU A 251 17.45 1.94 0.90
C GLU A 251 18.30 2.11 2.18
N GLN A 252 18.00 3.13 2.99
CA GLN A 252 18.71 3.37 4.25
C GLN A 252 18.59 2.23 5.27
N LEU A 253 17.46 1.51 5.27
CA LEU A 253 17.19 0.40 6.18
C LEU A 253 17.51 -0.97 5.55
N SER A 254 17.83 -1.01 4.26
CA SER A 254 18.08 -2.23 3.49
C SER A 254 19.46 -2.82 3.80
N GLU A 255 19.51 -4.15 3.92
CA GLU A 255 20.75 -4.93 4.09
C GLU A 255 20.98 -5.89 2.91
N ARG A 256 20.04 -5.96 1.97
CA ARG A 256 20.12 -6.77 0.74
C ARG A 256 20.03 -5.89 -0.50
N GLU A 257 20.60 -6.39 -1.58
CA GLU A 257 20.54 -5.73 -2.88
C GLU A 257 19.12 -5.64 -3.42
N ASP A 258 18.95 -4.70 -4.35
CA ASP A 258 17.73 -4.54 -5.11
C ASP A 258 17.43 -5.79 -5.95
N GLY A 259 16.14 -6.16 -6.04
CA GLY A 259 15.68 -7.38 -6.70
C GLY A 259 15.94 -8.69 -5.93
N TYR A 260 16.37 -8.62 -4.66
CA TYR A 260 16.47 -9.83 -3.83
C TYR A 260 15.09 -10.42 -3.55
N VAL A 261 14.93 -11.72 -3.82
CA VAL A 261 13.70 -12.47 -3.50
C VAL A 261 14.03 -13.51 -2.43
N PRO A 262 13.48 -13.39 -1.20
CA PRO A 262 13.70 -14.38 -0.16
C PRO A 262 13.04 -15.70 -0.54
N LYS A 263 13.60 -16.80 -0.03
CA LYS A 263 12.95 -18.10 -0.17
C LYS A 263 11.62 -18.05 0.59
N ASN A 264 10.60 -18.72 0.07
CA ASN A 264 9.38 -18.98 0.83
C ASN A 264 8.60 -17.71 1.22
N VAL A 265 8.49 -16.71 0.33
CA VAL A 265 7.66 -15.51 0.56
C VAL A 265 6.24 -15.66 0.02
N ILE A 266 5.32 -14.86 0.54
CA ILE A 266 4.04 -14.55 -0.13
C ILE A 266 4.36 -13.47 -1.17
N PRO A 267 4.16 -13.72 -2.47
CA PRO A 267 4.53 -12.76 -3.51
C PRO A 267 3.54 -11.59 -3.58
N GLY A 268 4.03 -10.44 -4.03
CA GLY A 268 3.20 -9.36 -4.55
C GLY A 268 2.95 -9.54 -6.06
N LYS A 269 1.80 -9.09 -6.53
CA LYS A 269 1.51 -8.95 -7.97
C LYS A 269 1.07 -7.53 -8.25
N HIS A 270 1.90 -6.80 -9.00
CA HIS A 270 1.57 -5.46 -9.42
C HIS A 270 0.53 -5.47 -10.54
N PHE A 271 -0.38 -4.49 -10.50
CA PHE A 271 -1.35 -4.29 -11.57
C PHE A 271 -1.62 -2.80 -11.79
N VAL A 272 -2.24 -2.50 -12.92
CA VAL A 272 -2.78 -1.18 -13.25
C VAL A 272 -4.29 -1.27 -13.15
N VAL A 273 -4.94 -0.30 -12.52
CA VAL A 273 -6.41 -0.32 -12.35
C VAL A 273 -7.12 -0.29 -13.70
N LEU A 274 -8.29 -0.93 -13.79
CA LEU A 274 -8.93 -1.19 -15.09
C LEU A 274 -9.24 0.08 -15.88
N GLU A 275 -9.65 1.16 -15.20
CA GLU A 275 -9.93 2.44 -15.85
C GLU A 275 -8.68 3.04 -16.54
N GLU A 276 -7.49 2.87 -15.97
CA GLU A 276 -6.23 3.35 -16.54
C GLU A 276 -5.81 2.50 -17.74
N ILE A 277 -6.06 1.19 -17.70
CA ILE A 277 -5.87 0.28 -18.83
C ILE A 277 -6.78 0.66 -20.00
N ILE A 278 -8.08 0.88 -19.73
CA ILE A 278 -9.05 1.31 -20.74
C ILE A 278 -8.67 2.68 -21.32
N ALA A 279 -8.27 3.61 -20.45
CA ALA A 279 -7.82 4.94 -20.85
C ALA A 279 -6.61 4.87 -21.77
N ALA A 280 -5.64 4.00 -21.46
CA ALA A 280 -4.48 3.75 -22.30
C ALA A 280 -4.88 3.14 -23.66
N GLY A 281 -5.76 2.13 -23.66
CA GLY A 281 -6.26 1.50 -24.90
C GLY A 281 -6.98 2.50 -25.82
N PHE A 282 -7.75 3.43 -25.26
CA PHE A 282 -8.44 4.46 -26.04
C PHE A 282 -7.62 5.72 -26.34
N GLY A 283 -6.43 5.88 -25.75
CA GLY A 283 -5.67 7.12 -25.80
C GLY A 283 -6.43 8.31 -25.22
N LYS A 284 -7.19 8.10 -24.14
CA LYS A 284 -8.02 9.12 -23.49
C LYS A 284 -7.66 9.31 -22.02
N ALA A 285 -8.18 10.37 -21.40
CA ALA A 285 -8.11 10.52 -19.96
C ALA A 285 -9.04 9.52 -19.26
N VAL A 286 -8.62 9.03 -18.09
CA VAL A 286 -9.41 8.15 -17.21
C VAL A 286 -10.81 8.72 -16.93
N SER A 287 -10.89 10.03 -16.71
CA SER A 287 -12.14 10.75 -16.46
C SER A 287 -13.05 10.94 -17.67
N SER A 288 -12.64 10.49 -18.87
CA SER A 288 -13.45 10.70 -20.07
C SER A 288 -14.69 9.82 -20.06
N LYS A 289 -15.81 10.36 -20.55
CA LYS A 289 -17.10 9.63 -20.64
C LYS A 289 -16.95 8.26 -21.31
N LYS A 290 -16.17 8.17 -22.39
CA LYS A 290 -15.92 6.91 -23.11
C LYS A 290 -15.25 5.85 -22.23
N VAL A 291 -14.29 6.24 -21.39
CA VAL A 291 -13.59 5.30 -20.49
C VAL A 291 -14.53 4.81 -19.40
N GLN A 292 -15.30 5.71 -18.81
CA GLN A 292 -16.25 5.37 -17.74
C GLN A 292 -17.37 4.45 -18.25
N GLU A 293 -17.91 4.71 -19.43
CA GLU A 293 -18.92 3.85 -20.07
C GLU A 293 -18.37 2.45 -20.40
N GLU A 294 -17.13 2.39 -20.88
CA GLU A 294 -16.45 1.12 -21.17
C GLU A 294 -16.18 0.31 -19.90
N TYR A 295 -15.70 0.97 -18.84
CA TYR A 295 -15.46 0.36 -17.54
C TYR A 295 -16.73 -0.33 -17.02
N VAL A 296 -17.85 0.41 -16.98
CA VAL A 296 -19.14 -0.14 -16.54
C VAL A 296 -19.55 -1.33 -17.41
N ARG A 297 -19.45 -1.20 -18.74
CA ARG A 297 -19.83 -2.28 -19.68
C ARG A 297 -19.00 -3.55 -19.47
N MET A 298 -17.71 -3.42 -19.18
CA MET A 298 -16.84 -4.56 -18.90
C MET A 298 -17.20 -5.19 -17.54
N THR A 299 -17.38 -4.38 -16.49
CA THR A 299 -17.71 -4.87 -15.15
C THR A 299 -19.12 -5.43 -14.99
N ASP A 300 -20.05 -5.06 -15.88
CA ASP A 300 -21.38 -5.68 -15.96
C ASP A 300 -21.32 -7.13 -16.48
N GLN A 301 -20.24 -7.51 -17.16
CA GLN A 301 -20.06 -8.85 -17.74
C GLN A 301 -19.16 -9.77 -16.91
N ALA A 302 -18.18 -9.21 -16.18
CA ALA A 302 -17.26 -9.96 -15.35
C ALA A 302 -16.73 -9.11 -14.19
N LYS A 303 -16.22 -9.74 -13.13
CA LYS A 303 -15.60 -9.01 -12.00
C LYS A 303 -14.32 -8.33 -12.49
N GLU A 304 -14.03 -7.15 -11.95
CA GLU A 304 -12.84 -6.38 -12.33
C GLU A 304 -11.53 -7.18 -12.15
N ILE A 305 -11.37 -7.88 -11.02
CA ILE A 305 -10.17 -8.70 -10.76
C ILE A 305 -10.04 -9.82 -11.79
N ASP A 306 -11.14 -10.47 -12.16
CA ASP A 306 -11.13 -11.55 -13.17
C ASP A 306 -10.72 -11.00 -14.54
N ILE A 307 -11.24 -9.82 -14.93
CA ILE A 307 -10.83 -9.12 -16.16
C ILE A 307 -9.34 -8.82 -16.14
N LEU A 308 -8.83 -8.29 -15.03
CA LEU A 308 -7.44 -7.87 -14.91
C LEU A 308 -6.48 -9.06 -14.92
N LEU A 309 -6.83 -10.19 -14.30
CA LEU A 309 -5.87 -11.24 -13.96
C LEU A 309 -6.17 -12.62 -14.55
N GLU A 310 -7.43 -12.99 -14.74
CA GLU A 310 -7.82 -14.39 -14.96
C GLU A 310 -8.34 -14.67 -16.37
N LEU A 311 -9.23 -13.82 -16.92
CA LEU A 311 -9.86 -14.06 -18.23
C LEU A 311 -8.82 -14.20 -19.34
N SER A 312 -8.97 -15.19 -20.20
CA SER A 312 -8.11 -15.39 -21.37
C SER A 312 -8.26 -14.27 -22.41
N GLU A 313 -7.30 -14.15 -23.32
CA GLU A 313 -7.35 -13.15 -24.41
C GLU A 313 -8.62 -13.30 -25.26
N GLU A 314 -9.05 -14.54 -25.53
CA GLU A 314 -10.29 -14.82 -26.28
C GLU A 314 -11.54 -14.36 -25.51
N GLU A 315 -11.59 -14.58 -24.20
CA GLU A 315 -12.69 -14.12 -23.35
C GLU A 315 -12.72 -12.60 -23.26
N LEU A 316 -11.55 -11.96 -23.14
CA LEU A 316 -11.42 -10.50 -23.14
C LEU A 316 -11.89 -9.89 -24.47
N GLY A 317 -11.55 -10.51 -25.60
CA GLY A 317 -12.00 -10.07 -26.93
C GLY A 317 -13.52 -10.13 -27.14
N LYS A 318 -14.24 -10.87 -26.29
CA LYS A 318 -15.72 -10.89 -26.29
C LYS A 318 -16.33 -9.71 -25.53
N ILE A 319 -15.60 -9.07 -24.62
CA ILE A 319 -16.12 -8.01 -23.72
C ILE A 319 -15.60 -6.60 -24.06
N THR A 320 -14.42 -6.48 -24.67
CA THR A 320 -13.78 -5.19 -24.99
C THR A 320 -13.02 -5.23 -26.33
N GLY A 321 -12.57 -4.07 -26.79
CA GLY A 321 -11.84 -3.90 -28.05
C GLY A 321 -10.37 -4.34 -27.96
N GLU A 322 -9.78 -4.65 -29.12
CA GLU A 322 -8.41 -5.18 -29.25
C GLU A 322 -7.37 -4.34 -28.52
N GLU A 323 -7.50 -3.01 -28.50
CA GLU A 323 -6.53 -2.13 -27.85
C GLU A 323 -6.54 -2.30 -26.31
N THR A 324 -7.72 -2.45 -25.71
CA THR A 324 -7.84 -2.72 -24.27
C THR A 324 -7.34 -4.12 -23.94
N VAL A 325 -7.65 -5.12 -24.78
CA VAL A 325 -7.11 -6.48 -24.61
C VAL A 325 -5.57 -6.46 -24.64
N ALA A 326 -4.98 -5.80 -25.62
CA ALA A 326 -3.52 -5.66 -25.72
C ALA A 326 -2.92 -4.96 -24.50
N ALA A 327 -3.60 -3.93 -23.96
CA ALA A 327 -3.18 -3.24 -22.75
C ALA A 327 -3.19 -4.17 -21.52
N ILE A 328 -4.26 -4.97 -21.33
CA ILE A 328 -4.35 -5.98 -20.26
C ILE A 328 -3.22 -7.00 -20.39
N MET A 329 -3.01 -7.54 -21.59
CA MET A 329 -1.97 -8.55 -21.83
C MET A 329 -0.57 -7.99 -21.57
N LYS A 330 -0.32 -6.73 -21.92
CA LYS A 330 0.96 -6.08 -21.60
C LYS A 330 1.13 -5.87 -20.10
N MET A 331 0.10 -5.42 -19.39
CA MET A 331 0.09 -5.32 -17.92
C MET A 331 0.46 -6.66 -17.28
N ARG A 332 -0.23 -7.74 -17.67
CA ARG A 332 0.03 -9.10 -17.16
C ARG A 332 1.44 -9.61 -17.46
N SER A 333 2.09 -9.11 -18.50
CA SER A 333 3.47 -9.47 -18.84
C SER A 333 4.52 -8.77 -17.97
N GLY A 334 4.14 -7.74 -17.20
CA GLY A 334 5.05 -6.92 -16.39
C GLY A 334 6.00 -6.02 -17.20
N LYS A 335 5.92 -6.00 -18.54
CA LYS A 335 6.79 -5.20 -19.42
C LYS A 335 6.25 -3.78 -19.59
N LEU A 336 6.27 -3.01 -18.50
CA LEU A 336 5.75 -1.65 -18.45
C LEU A 336 6.87 -0.62 -18.43
N ASP A 337 6.64 0.54 -19.07
CA ASP A 337 7.53 1.68 -18.98
C ASP A 337 7.12 2.53 -17.77
N ILE A 338 7.96 2.53 -16.74
CA ILE A 338 7.68 3.21 -15.48
C ILE A 338 8.60 4.42 -15.32
N VAL A 339 8.00 5.59 -15.11
CA VAL A 339 8.70 6.81 -14.74
C VAL A 339 8.33 7.15 -13.29
N PRO A 340 9.26 6.99 -12.34
CA PRO A 340 8.97 7.24 -10.93
C PRO A 340 8.61 8.69 -10.62
N GLY A 341 7.65 8.85 -9.72
CA GLY A 341 7.28 10.13 -9.13
C GLY A 341 8.31 10.61 -8.13
N TYR A 342 8.36 11.92 -7.93
CA TYR A 342 9.33 12.61 -7.08
C TYR A 342 8.83 14.01 -6.74
N ASP A 343 9.20 14.49 -5.55
CA ASP A 343 8.99 15.87 -5.09
C ASP A 343 7.58 16.45 -5.40
N GLY A 344 6.53 15.66 -5.11
CA GLY A 344 5.14 16.07 -5.30
C GLY A 344 4.56 15.76 -6.68
N LYS A 345 5.39 15.36 -7.67
CA LYS A 345 4.95 14.93 -9.01
C LYS A 345 4.68 13.43 -9.01
N TYR A 346 3.48 13.03 -9.43
CA TYR A 346 3.15 11.62 -9.63
C TYR A 346 4.03 10.99 -10.69
N GLY A 347 4.37 9.72 -10.48
CA GLY A 347 4.98 8.89 -11.50
C GLY A 347 3.98 8.54 -12.59
N LYS A 348 4.44 7.75 -13.56
CA LYS A 348 3.62 7.29 -14.68
C LYS A 348 4.00 5.86 -15.04
N VAL A 349 3.03 4.97 -15.03
CA VAL A 349 3.13 3.66 -15.64
C VAL A 349 2.48 3.73 -17.02
N SER A 350 3.24 3.38 -18.06
CA SER A 350 2.80 3.46 -19.45
C SER A 350 2.64 2.07 -20.06
N LEU A 351 1.41 1.79 -20.53
CA LEU A 351 1.05 0.54 -21.21
C LEU A 351 1.37 0.57 -22.71
N PHE A 352 1.63 1.72 -23.31
CA PHE A 352 2.05 1.80 -24.71
C PHE A 352 3.25 2.74 -24.82
N GLU A 353 4.19 2.41 -25.70
CA GLU A 353 5.39 3.24 -25.93
C GLU A 353 5.04 4.62 -26.55
N GLU A 354 3.79 4.83 -26.95
CA GLU A 354 3.35 6.02 -27.69
C GLU A 354 2.68 7.11 -26.83
N VAL A 355 3.40 7.66 -25.84
CA VAL A 355 3.15 9.06 -25.37
C VAL A 355 4.47 9.82 -25.08
N ILE A 356 5.66 9.21 -25.18
CA ILE A 356 6.95 9.87 -24.90
C ILE A 356 7.55 10.56 -26.15
N LYS A 357 6.86 10.58 -27.30
CA LYS A 357 7.30 11.29 -28.52
C LYS A 357 7.16 12.82 -28.51
N LYS A 358 6.89 13.46 -27.36
CA LYS A 358 6.91 14.95 -27.25
C LYS A 358 8.03 15.54 -26.38
N LYS A 359 8.88 14.73 -25.73
CA LYS A 359 10.04 15.26 -24.96
C LYS A 359 11.42 15.01 -25.57
N LYS A 360 11.56 14.10 -26.54
CA LYS A 360 12.85 13.87 -27.22
C LYS A 360 13.26 14.95 -28.23
N GLN A 361 12.39 15.92 -28.54
CA GLN A 361 12.72 17.02 -29.46
C GLN A 361 13.47 18.20 -28.83
N VAL A 362 13.74 18.19 -27.51
CA VAL A 362 14.47 19.28 -26.82
C VAL A 362 15.89 18.87 -26.40
N GLN A 363 16.27 17.60 -26.58
CA GLN A 363 17.54 17.07 -26.09
C GLN A 363 18.62 16.83 -27.16
N THR A 364 18.39 17.28 -28.40
CA THR A 364 19.39 17.25 -29.50
C THR A 364 19.87 18.64 -29.92
N LEU A 365 19.87 19.61 -29.01
CA LEU A 365 20.39 20.97 -29.27
C LEU A 365 21.77 21.23 -28.63
N PHE A 366 22.46 20.17 -28.19
CA PHE A 366 23.89 20.22 -27.87
C PHE A 366 24.58 18.99 -28.45
N GLU A 367 24.75 18.99 -29.77
CA GLU A 367 25.98 18.53 -30.42
C GLU A 367 26.71 19.76 -30.97
#